data_AF-A0A1C6K692-F1
#
_entry.id   AF-A0A1C6K692-F1
#
_cell.length_a   1.000
_cell.length_b   1.000
_cell.length_c   1.000
_cell.angle_alpha   90.00
_cell.angle_beta   90.00
_cell.angle_gamma   90.00
#
_symmetry.space_group_name_H-M   'P 1'
#
loop_
_entity.id
_entity.type
_entity.pdbx_description
1 polymer ?
#
loop_
_entity_poly.entity_id
_entity_poly.type
_entity_poly.pdbx_seq_one_letter_code
_entity_poly.pdbx_strand_id
1 'polypeptide(L)'
;MANICDTQYKVTGSRKAVADLWNTLQELEVNSNNVYLYLLAEHYGIDYEKKGISVRGHIYWAEYEENVEDDYALLSFDTESAWSSCDLFFEEVNKALGDELSISWREVEPGCDIFYTHDENDFFPEECYVTAYGELFEDCEGAYSTFGDAIKLWCEKTGVSQDGRSEQKMIDFINEYEYEAEDTNFCINPITFG
;
A
#
# COMPACT_ATOMS: atom_id res chain seq x y z
N MET A 1 -9.57 -11.48 15.71
CA MET A 1 -9.30 -11.32 14.27
C MET A 1 -8.03 -10.48 14.16
N ALA A 2 -7.11 -10.80 13.25
CA ALA A 2 -6.00 -9.88 13.01
C ALA A 2 -6.53 -8.69 12.21
N ASN A 3 -6.00 -7.50 12.45
CA ASN A 3 -6.24 -6.39 11.55
C ASN A 3 -5.57 -6.69 10.21
N ILE A 4 -6.16 -6.19 9.12
CA ILE A 4 -5.68 -6.40 7.76
C ILE A 4 -4.86 -5.17 7.38
N CYS A 5 -3.59 -5.41 7.05
CA CYS A 5 -2.74 -4.42 6.43
C CYS A 5 -2.84 -4.60 4.91
N ASP A 6 -3.27 -3.55 4.22
CA ASP A 6 -3.16 -3.43 2.78
C ASP A 6 -1.76 -2.91 2.46
N THR A 7 -1.11 -3.45 1.44
CA THR A 7 0.20 -2.99 1.01
C THR A 7 0.30 -3.03 -0.49
N GLN A 8 0.56 -1.87 -1.08
CA GLN A 8 0.83 -1.73 -2.49
C GLN A 8 2.33 -1.76 -2.73
N TYR A 9 2.78 -2.61 -3.65
CA TYR A 9 4.17 -2.75 -4.05
C TYR A 9 4.38 -2.27 -5.47
N LYS A 10 5.55 -1.65 -5.69
CA LYS A 10 6.09 -1.22 -6.97
C LYS A 10 7.50 -1.77 -7.07
N VAL A 11 7.68 -2.75 -7.95
CA VAL A 11 8.93 -3.51 -8.09
C VAL A 11 9.56 -3.23 -9.44
N THR A 12 10.74 -2.64 -9.41
CA THR A 12 11.60 -2.45 -10.59
C THR A 12 12.94 -3.17 -10.37
N GLY A 13 13.92 -2.92 -11.23
CA GLY A 13 15.24 -3.55 -11.18
C GLY A 13 15.65 -4.10 -12.53
N SER A 14 16.46 -5.16 -12.54
CA SER A 14 16.81 -5.81 -13.81
C SER A 14 15.55 -6.38 -14.46
N ARG A 15 15.40 -6.18 -15.78
CA ARG A 15 14.26 -6.73 -16.53
C ARG A 15 14.11 -8.24 -16.34
N LYS A 16 15.23 -8.94 -16.22
CA LYS A 16 15.23 -10.37 -15.98
C LYS A 16 14.61 -10.69 -14.62
N ALA A 17 15.05 -10.04 -13.54
CA ALA A 17 14.55 -10.33 -12.20
C ALA A 17 13.06 -9.97 -12.06
N VAL A 18 12.64 -8.81 -12.60
CA VAL A 18 11.23 -8.40 -12.56
C VAL A 18 10.35 -9.35 -13.38
N ALA A 19 10.80 -9.75 -14.58
CA ALA A 19 10.08 -10.71 -15.41
C ALA A 19 10.05 -12.11 -14.79
N ASP A 20 11.14 -12.56 -14.16
CA ASP A 20 11.20 -13.85 -13.47
C ASP A 20 10.19 -13.88 -12.30
N LEU A 21 10.07 -12.79 -11.52
CA LEU A 21 9.02 -12.68 -10.49
C LEU A 21 7.62 -12.69 -11.09
N TRP A 22 7.37 -11.89 -12.14
CA TRP A 22 6.06 -11.88 -12.81
C TRP A 22 5.68 -13.26 -13.35
N ASN A 23 6.60 -13.97 -14.01
CA ASN A 23 6.37 -15.32 -14.52
C ASN A 23 6.00 -16.29 -13.39
N THR A 24 6.69 -16.23 -12.24
CA THR A 24 6.33 -17.02 -11.07
C THR A 24 4.90 -16.70 -10.59
N LEU A 25 4.50 -15.42 -10.54
CA LEU A 25 3.12 -15.06 -10.18
C LEU A 25 2.10 -15.57 -11.20
N GLN A 26 2.43 -15.58 -12.49
CA GLN A 26 1.59 -16.16 -13.53
C GLN A 26 1.44 -17.69 -13.40
N GLU A 27 2.52 -18.40 -13.05
CA GLU A 27 2.49 -19.84 -12.76
C GLU A 27 1.61 -20.16 -11.56
N LEU A 28 1.52 -19.24 -10.59
CA LEU A 28 0.64 -19.30 -9.43
C LEU A 28 -0.78 -18.77 -9.72
N GLU A 29 -1.09 -18.48 -10.99
CA GLU A 29 -2.40 -18.05 -11.48
C GLU A 29 -2.89 -16.70 -10.90
N VAL A 30 -1.99 -15.73 -10.66
CA VAL A 30 -2.33 -14.41 -10.07
C VAL A 30 -3.45 -13.65 -10.79
N ASN A 31 -3.63 -13.88 -12.09
CA ASN A 31 -4.68 -13.23 -12.89
C ASN A 31 -6.09 -13.80 -12.66
N SER A 32 -6.20 -14.91 -11.92
CA SER A 32 -7.48 -15.61 -11.68
C SER A 32 -7.72 -15.95 -10.22
N ASN A 33 -6.66 -15.96 -9.40
CA ASN A 33 -6.70 -16.38 -8.01
C ASN A 33 -5.81 -15.51 -7.13
N ASN A 34 -6.15 -15.44 -5.84
CA ASN A 34 -5.26 -14.90 -4.82
C ASN A 34 -4.03 -15.81 -4.68
N VAL A 35 -2.84 -15.22 -4.71
CA VAL A 35 -1.56 -15.94 -4.52
C VAL A 35 -1.12 -15.80 -3.08
N TYR A 36 -1.26 -16.86 -2.30
CA TYR A 36 -0.80 -16.87 -0.91
C TYR A 36 0.73 -16.79 -0.83
N LEU A 37 1.24 -15.94 0.06
CA LEU A 37 2.69 -15.66 0.15
C LEU A 37 3.51 -16.91 0.52
N TYR A 38 2.92 -17.87 1.24
CA TYR A 38 3.60 -19.13 1.54
C TYR A 38 3.87 -19.98 0.29
N LEU A 39 3.02 -19.90 -0.75
CA LEU A 39 3.26 -20.61 -2.03
C LEU A 39 4.45 -20.00 -2.78
N LEU A 40 4.58 -18.68 -2.71
CA LEU A 40 5.72 -17.98 -3.28
C LEU A 40 7.00 -18.34 -2.51
N ALA A 41 6.93 -18.46 -1.18
CA ALA A 41 8.04 -18.93 -0.36
C ALA A 41 8.45 -20.37 -0.72
N GLU A 42 7.50 -21.28 -0.93
CA GLU A 42 7.75 -22.65 -1.38
C GLU A 42 8.42 -22.68 -2.76
N HIS A 43 7.96 -21.86 -3.71
CA HIS A 43 8.53 -21.76 -5.05
C HIS A 43 10.01 -21.36 -5.02
N TYR A 44 10.37 -20.35 -4.22
CA TYR A 44 11.75 -19.88 -4.09
C TYR A 44 12.58 -20.65 -3.05
N GLY A 45 12.01 -21.65 -2.36
CA GLY A 45 12.70 -22.42 -1.33
C GLY A 45 13.08 -21.61 -0.08
N ILE A 46 12.28 -20.60 0.26
CA ILE A 46 12.51 -19.71 1.41
C ILE A 46 11.96 -20.38 2.68
N ASP A 47 12.86 -20.75 3.57
CA ASP A 47 12.53 -21.28 4.92
C ASP A 47 12.15 -20.13 5.86
N TYR A 48 10.91 -19.65 5.72
CA TYR A 48 10.39 -18.50 6.46
C TYR A 48 10.25 -18.78 7.97
N GLU A 49 9.97 -20.03 8.37
CA GLU A 49 9.88 -20.42 9.78
C GLU A 49 11.24 -20.29 10.48
N LYS A 50 12.30 -20.80 9.85
CA LYS A 50 13.65 -20.70 10.40
C LYS A 50 14.16 -19.26 10.44
N LYS A 51 13.74 -18.44 9.47
CA LYS A 51 14.07 -17.00 9.42
C LYS A 51 13.22 -16.16 10.37
N GLY A 52 12.10 -16.69 10.87
CA GLY A 52 11.18 -15.96 11.73
C GLY A 52 10.45 -14.83 11.01
N ILE A 53 10.27 -14.95 9.69
CA ILE A 53 9.59 -13.94 8.86
C ILE A 53 8.13 -14.36 8.60
N SER A 54 7.24 -13.38 8.54
CA SER A 54 5.83 -13.61 8.26
C SER A 54 5.60 -13.81 6.76
N VAL A 55 4.77 -14.80 6.42
CA VAL A 55 4.18 -15.00 5.09
C VAL A 55 2.65 -15.03 5.19
N ARG A 56 2.10 -14.39 6.24
CA ARG A 56 0.66 -14.40 6.54
C ARG A 56 -0.06 -13.34 5.72
N GLY A 57 -0.26 -13.64 4.45
CA GLY A 57 -0.97 -12.78 3.53
C GLY A 57 -1.11 -13.42 2.16
N HIS A 58 -1.63 -12.65 1.22
CA HIS A 58 -1.75 -13.04 -0.18
C HIS A 58 -1.72 -11.82 -1.08
N ILE A 59 -1.23 -12.02 -2.30
CA ILE A 59 -1.39 -11.08 -3.41
C ILE A 59 -2.80 -11.27 -3.97
N TYR A 60 -3.58 -10.21 -4.09
CA TYR A 60 -4.94 -10.27 -4.67
C TYR A 60 -5.05 -9.53 -6.01
N TRP A 61 -4.06 -8.72 -6.36
CA TRP A 61 -3.98 -8.02 -7.63
C TRP A 61 -2.52 -7.83 -8.06
N ALA A 62 -2.24 -7.93 -9.36
CA ALA A 62 -0.93 -7.67 -9.93
C ALA A 62 -1.03 -7.21 -11.39
N GLU A 63 -0.09 -6.36 -11.82
CA GLU A 63 0.05 -5.87 -13.18
C GLU A 63 1.54 -5.73 -13.54
N TYR A 64 1.88 -6.09 -14.78
CA TYR A 64 3.25 -6.01 -15.30
C TYR A 64 3.31 -5.08 -16.50
N GLU A 65 4.22 -4.12 -16.44
CA GLU A 65 4.49 -3.13 -17.47
C GLU A 65 5.95 -3.24 -17.92
N GLU A 66 6.19 -3.18 -19.23
CA GLU A 66 7.55 -3.19 -19.78
C GLU A 66 7.71 -2.19 -20.93
N ASN A 67 8.88 -1.57 -20.99
CA ASN A 67 9.32 -0.77 -22.12
C ASN A 67 10.74 -1.18 -22.52
N VAL A 68 10.83 -1.80 -23.70
CA VAL A 68 12.07 -2.36 -24.23
C VAL A 68 13.08 -1.28 -24.62
N GLU A 69 12.63 -0.11 -25.06
CA GLU A 69 13.50 0.98 -25.52
C GLU A 69 14.21 1.66 -24.34
N ASP A 70 13.50 1.78 -23.22
CA ASP A 70 13.99 2.44 -22.00
C ASP A 70 14.59 1.44 -20.97
N ASP A 71 14.77 0.17 -21.36
CA ASP A 71 15.23 -0.94 -20.49
C ASP A 71 14.45 -1.03 -19.17
N TYR A 72 13.14 -0.74 -19.23
CA TYR A 72 12.28 -0.57 -18.06
C TYR A 72 11.33 -1.75 -17.90
N ALA A 73 11.21 -2.22 -16.67
CA ALA A 73 10.17 -3.15 -16.23
C ALA A 73 9.65 -2.71 -14.86
N LEU A 74 8.33 -2.75 -14.70
CA LEU A 74 7.63 -2.49 -13.46
C LEU A 74 6.61 -3.61 -13.22
N LEU A 75 6.71 -4.24 -12.07
CA LEU A 75 5.69 -5.11 -11.54
C LEU A 75 5.00 -4.38 -10.37
N SER A 76 3.70 -4.13 -10.51
CA SER A 76 2.85 -3.60 -9.46
C SER A 76 2.02 -4.75 -8.89
N PHE A 77 1.88 -4.83 -7.56
CA PHE A 77 0.96 -5.77 -6.95
C PHE A 77 0.52 -5.31 -5.57
N ASP A 78 -0.67 -5.75 -5.15
CA ASP A 78 -1.24 -5.42 -3.85
C ASP A 78 -1.40 -6.69 -3.01
N THR A 79 -1.14 -6.56 -1.70
CA THR A 79 -1.29 -7.66 -0.73
C THR A 79 -2.18 -7.29 0.42
N GLU A 80 -2.99 -8.26 0.86
CA GLU A 80 -3.57 -8.24 2.20
C GLU A 80 -2.74 -9.13 3.14
N SER A 81 -2.33 -8.59 4.27
CA SER A 81 -1.50 -9.28 5.26
C SER A 81 -1.93 -9.01 6.70
N ALA A 82 -1.49 -9.85 7.63
CA ALA A 82 -1.85 -9.71 9.04
C ALA A 82 -0.96 -8.67 9.73
N TRP A 83 -1.57 -7.60 10.25
CA TRP A 83 -1.00 -6.53 11.09
C TRP A 83 0.01 -5.58 10.44
N SER A 84 0.82 -6.03 9.49
CA SER A 84 1.82 -5.21 8.80
C SER A 84 2.18 -5.84 7.46
N SER A 85 2.85 -5.08 6.60
CA SER A 85 3.45 -5.59 5.38
C SER A 85 4.38 -6.80 5.63
N CYS A 86 4.64 -7.55 4.55
CA CYS A 86 5.56 -8.69 4.54
C CYS A 86 6.86 -8.31 3.80
N ASP A 87 7.37 -7.11 4.04
CA ASP A 87 8.58 -6.52 3.46
C ASP A 87 9.80 -7.46 3.57
N LEU A 88 10.07 -8.00 4.77
CA LEU A 88 11.17 -8.94 5.00
C LEU A 88 11.05 -10.23 4.16
N PHE A 89 9.84 -10.63 3.79
CA PHE A 89 9.64 -11.75 2.89
C PHE A 89 9.99 -11.38 1.45
N PHE A 90 9.60 -10.20 0.98
CA PHE A 90 9.96 -9.73 -0.35
C PHE A 90 11.46 -9.41 -0.49
N GLU A 91 12.16 -9.04 0.59
CA GLU A 91 13.62 -9.01 0.61
C GLU A 91 14.24 -10.39 0.34
N GLU A 92 13.65 -11.46 0.89
CA GLU A 92 14.14 -12.83 0.66
C GLU A 92 13.82 -13.33 -0.74
N VAL A 93 12.69 -12.90 -1.32
CA VAL A 93 12.38 -13.11 -2.74
C VAL A 93 13.42 -12.39 -3.61
N ASN A 94 13.79 -11.16 -3.28
CA ASN A 94 14.85 -10.43 -3.99
C ASN A 94 16.19 -11.18 -3.95
N LYS A 95 16.60 -11.67 -2.77
CA LYS A 95 17.81 -12.51 -2.62
C LYS A 95 17.77 -13.76 -3.49
N ALA A 96 16.61 -14.43 -3.57
CA ALA A 96 16.43 -15.60 -4.44
C ALA A 96 16.56 -15.25 -5.93
N LEU A 97 16.26 -14.00 -6.30
CA LEU A 97 16.38 -13.46 -7.66
C LEU A 97 17.72 -12.73 -7.91
N GLY A 98 18.68 -12.85 -6.98
CA GLY A 98 20.03 -12.33 -7.15
C GLY A 98 20.25 -10.89 -6.69
N ASP A 99 19.37 -10.35 -5.83
CA ASP A 99 19.44 -8.98 -5.29
C ASP A 99 19.39 -7.90 -6.40
N GLU A 100 18.63 -8.16 -7.46
CA GLU A 100 18.51 -7.28 -8.62
C GLU A 100 17.21 -6.45 -8.63
N LEU A 101 16.28 -6.69 -7.69
CA LEU A 101 15.06 -5.92 -7.55
C LEU A 101 15.28 -4.66 -6.69
N SER A 102 14.57 -3.60 -7.06
CA SER A 102 14.31 -2.41 -6.24
C SER A 102 12.83 -2.42 -5.89
N ILE A 103 12.52 -2.42 -4.61
CA ILE A 103 11.17 -2.71 -4.09
C ILE A 103 10.71 -1.50 -3.30
N SER A 104 9.70 -0.81 -3.82
CA SER A 104 9.02 0.28 -3.13
C SER A 104 7.65 -0.21 -2.66
N TRP A 105 7.20 0.20 -1.49
CA TRP A 105 5.87 -0.15 -0.99
C TRP A 105 5.27 0.93 -0.10
N ARG A 106 3.93 0.97 -0.09
CA ARG A 106 3.13 1.72 0.87
C ARG A 106 2.23 0.76 1.62
N GLU A 107 2.34 0.74 2.95
CA GLU A 107 1.50 -0.05 3.84
C GLU A 107 0.48 0.81 4.59
N VAL A 108 -0.75 0.31 4.67
CA VAL A 108 -1.89 0.98 5.29
C VAL A 108 -2.62 -0.02 6.18
N GLU A 109 -2.63 0.26 7.49
CA GLU A 109 -3.38 -0.50 8.51
C GLU A 109 -4.01 0.50 9.50
N PRO A 110 -5.23 1.00 9.23
CA PRO A 110 -5.87 2.01 10.06
C PRO A 110 -6.09 1.57 11.51
N GLY A 111 -6.31 0.27 11.76
CA GLY A 111 -6.57 -0.26 13.09
C GLY A 111 -5.35 -0.29 14.03
N CYS A 112 -4.14 -0.09 13.50
CA CYS A 112 -2.89 0.03 14.25
C CYS A 112 -2.17 1.35 13.97
N ASP A 113 -2.85 2.33 13.35
CA ASP A 113 -2.27 3.63 12.96
C ASP A 113 -1.02 3.49 12.07
N ILE A 114 -1.01 2.52 11.15
CA ILE A 114 0.10 2.30 10.22
C ILE A 114 -0.23 2.98 8.88
N PHE A 115 0.56 4.00 8.56
CA PHE A 115 0.55 4.70 7.27
C PHE A 115 2.00 4.99 6.91
N TYR A 116 2.65 4.05 6.22
CA TYR A 116 4.09 4.08 6.00
C TYR A 116 4.44 3.77 4.55
N THR A 117 5.46 4.46 4.05
CA THR A 117 6.00 4.30 2.71
C THR A 117 7.52 4.12 2.77
N HIS A 118 8.00 3.08 2.12
CA HIS A 118 9.39 2.94 1.69
C HIS A 118 9.42 3.07 0.18
N ASP A 119 10.02 4.14 -0.34
CA ASP A 119 9.99 4.44 -1.77
C ASP A 119 11.38 4.72 -2.32
N GLU A 120 11.82 3.84 -3.21
CA GLU A 120 13.14 3.88 -3.81
C GLU A 120 13.17 4.68 -5.12
N ASN A 121 11.99 4.94 -5.72
CA ASN A 121 11.91 5.52 -7.07
C ASN A 121 10.74 6.52 -7.27
N ASP A 122 10.32 7.21 -6.21
CA ASP A 122 9.25 8.23 -6.24
C ASP A 122 7.90 7.73 -6.80
N PHE A 123 7.55 6.47 -6.54
CA PHE A 123 6.27 5.88 -6.92
C PHE A 123 5.08 6.33 -6.07
N PHE A 124 5.34 6.77 -4.83
CA PHE A 124 4.33 7.09 -3.82
C PHE A 124 4.51 8.54 -3.31
N PRO A 125 4.19 9.55 -4.14
CA PRO A 125 4.43 10.95 -3.81
C PRO A 125 3.40 11.53 -2.81
N GLU A 126 2.37 10.76 -2.42
CA GLU A 126 1.27 11.24 -1.60
C GLU A 126 1.67 11.55 -0.15
N GLU A 127 1.29 12.72 0.35
CA GLU A 127 1.60 13.15 1.72
C GLU A 127 0.73 12.47 2.79
N CYS A 128 -0.49 12.06 2.44
CA CYS A 128 -1.44 11.51 3.39
C CYS A 128 -2.35 10.46 2.80
N TYR A 129 -2.86 9.59 3.68
CA TYR A 129 -3.93 8.64 3.38
C TYR A 129 -5.19 9.03 4.15
N VAL A 130 -6.31 9.14 3.45
CA VAL A 130 -7.61 9.40 4.04
C VAL A 130 -8.31 8.09 4.30
N THR A 131 -8.73 7.86 5.54
CA THR A 131 -9.67 6.78 5.90
C THR A 131 -11.06 7.38 6.01
N ALA A 132 -12.02 6.87 5.25
CA ALA A 132 -13.34 7.48 5.20
C ALA A 132 -14.46 6.45 5.04
N TYR A 133 -15.55 6.65 5.79
CA TYR A 133 -16.71 5.75 5.83
C TYR A 133 -18.01 6.54 5.84
N GLY A 134 -19.11 5.87 5.46
CA GLY A 134 -20.45 6.43 5.40
C GLY A 134 -20.81 7.00 4.03
N GLU A 135 -22.12 7.10 3.75
CA GLU A 135 -22.65 7.52 2.44
C GLU A 135 -22.11 8.89 1.98
N LEU A 136 -21.81 9.79 2.93
CA LEU A 136 -21.27 11.12 2.63
C LEU A 136 -19.90 11.06 1.94
N PHE A 137 -19.07 10.11 2.36
CA PHE A 137 -17.67 9.97 1.94
C PHE A 137 -17.43 8.71 1.11
N GLU A 138 -18.48 8.20 0.46
CA GLU A 138 -18.35 7.17 -0.56
C GLU A 138 -17.25 7.58 -1.57
N ASP A 139 -16.37 6.62 -1.88
CA ASP A 139 -15.21 6.77 -2.77
C ASP A 139 -14.18 7.86 -2.38
N CYS A 140 -14.15 8.28 -1.10
CA CYS A 140 -13.18 9.27 -0.63
C CYS A 140 -11.95 8.66 0.06
N GLU A 141 -11.98 7.37 0.44
CA GLU A 141 -10.85 6.67 1.03
C GLU A 141 -9.72 6.50 0.00
N GLY A 142 -8.48 6.75 0.41
CA GLY A 142 -7.32 6.61 -0.47
C GLY A 142 -6.18 7.59 -0.17
N ALA A 143 -5.12 7.52 -0.99
CA ALA A 143 -3.96 8.40 -0.89
C ALA A 143 -4.19 9.74 -1.60
N TYR A 144 -3.72 10.83 -1.01
CA TYR A 144 -3.87 12.19 -1.52
C TYR A 144 -2.52 12.88 -1.64
N SER A 145 -2.31 13.59 -2.74
CA SER A 145 -1.04 14.27 -3.03
C SER A 145 -0.65 15.25 -1.93
N THR A 146 -1.60 16.01 -1.38
CA THR A 146 -1.33 16.97 -0.30
C THR A 146 -2.41 16.94 0.78
N PHE A 147 -2.05 17.37 1.99
CA PHE A 147 -3.03 17.61 3.05
C PHE A 147 -4.13 18.60 2.62
N GLY A 148 -3.76 19.62 1.83
CA GLY A 148 -4.69 20.62 1.30
C GLY A 148 -5.78 20.02 0.42
N ASP A 149 -5.44 19.01 -0.40
CA ASP A 149 -6.41 18.32 -1.26
C ASP A 149 -7.43 17.54 -0.42
N ALA A 150 -6.97 16.81 0.60
CA ALA A 150 -7.83 16.07 1.52
C ALA A 150 -8.74 17.01 2.34
N ILE A 151 -8.19 18.11 2.87
CA ILE A 151 -8.96 19.14 3.59
C ILE A 151 -10.05 19.75 2.69
N LYS A 152 -9.68 20.07 1.45
CA LYS A 152 -10.60 20.69 0.49
C LYS A 152 -11.75 19.74 0.18
N LEU A 153 -11.48 18.46 -0.07
CA LEU A 153 -12.51 17.45 -0.29
C LEU A 153 -13.48 17.38 0.90
N TRP A 154 -12.95 17.31 2.12
CA TRP A 154 -13.77 17.27 3.32
C TRP A 154 -14.66 18.50 3.46
N CYS A 155 -14.13 19.70 3.21
CA CYS A 155 -14.89 20.95 3.24
C CYS A 155 -16.01 20.96 2.18
N GLU A 156 -15.74 20.45 0.97
CA GLU A 156 -16.73 20.37 -0.12
C GLU A 156 -17.88 19.41 0.24
N LYS A 157 -17.58 18.29 0.89
CA LYS A 157 -18.57 17.29 1.29
C LYS A 157 -19.44 17.75 2.47
N THR A 158 -18.83 18.39 3.47
CA THR A 158 -19.53 18.78 4.71
C THR A 158 -20.14 20.19 4.65
N GLY A 159 -19.64 21.06 3.76
CA GLY A 159 -19.97 22.48 3.73
C GLY A 159 -19.32 23.30 4.85
N VAL A 160 -18.45 22.70 5.66
CA VAL A 160 -17.71 23.39 6.72
C VAL A 160 -16.49 24.11 6.13
N SER A 161 -16.29 25.36 6.53
CA SER A 161 -15.19 26.19 6.03
C SER A 161 -13.92 26.03 6.88
N GLN A 162 -12.76 26.18 6.24
CA GLN A 162 -11.47 26.19 6.91
C GLN A 162 -11.31 27.37 7.88
N ASP A 163 -12.04 28.47 7.69
CA ASP A 163 -12.09 29.66 8.57
C ASP A 163 -10.72 30.23 8.97
N GLY A 164 -9.74 30.15 8.06
CA GLY A 164 -8.37 30.65 8.30
C GLY A 164 -7.53 29.78 9.25
N ARG A 165 -7.99 28.57 9.60
CA ARG A 165 -7.16 27.57 10.29
C ARG A 165 -5.96 27.19 9.42
N SER A 166 -4.79 27.00 10.04
CA SER A 166 -3.65 26.35 9.37
C SER A 166 -3.99 24.90 9.06
N GLU A 167 -3.29 24.28 8.11
CA GLU A 167 -3.53 22.88 7.70
C GLU A 167 -3.52 21.94 8.90
N GLN A 168 -2.48 21.96 9.75
CA GLN A 168 -2.44 21.09 10.94
C GLN A 168 -3.66 21.25 11.85
N LYS A 169 -4.10 22.50 12.09
CA LYS A 169 -5.27 22.75 12.94
C LYS A 169 -6.56 22.29 12.29
N MET A 170 -6.60 22.28 10.96
CA MET A 170 -7.74 21.79 10.21
C MET A 170 -7.77 20.26 10.20
N ILE A 171 -6.61 19.60 10.08
CA ILE A 171 -6.48 18.14 10.22
C ILE A 171 -6.95 17.70 11.61
N ASP A 172 -6.42 18.32 12.68
CA ASP A 172 -6.83 18.00 14.05
C ASP A 172 -8.35 18.17 14.22
N PHE A 173 -8.92 19.25 13.67
CA PHE A 173 -10.36 19.51 13.71
C PHE A 173 -11.18 18.48 12.94
N ILE A 174 -10.72 18.04 11.76
CA ILE A 174 -11.40 17.04 10.92
C ILE A 174 -11.38 15.69 11.62
N ASN A 175 -10.24 15.26 12.16
CA ASN A 175 -10.07 13.96 12.80
C ASN A 175 -10.86 13.83 14.12
N GLU A 176 -11.22 14.96 14.75
CA GLU A 176 -12.08 15.02 15.94
C GLU A 176 -13.54 15.37 15.62
N TYR A 177 -13.89 15.53 14.33
CA TYR A 177 -15.22 15.99 13.94
C TYR A 177 -16.29 14.91 14.20
N GLU A 178 -17.31 15.25 14.98
CA GLU A 178 -18.45 14.37 15.23
C GLU A 178 -19.53 14.55 14.16
N TYR A 179 -19.90 13.44 13.50
CA TYR A 179 -20.99 13.40 12.51
C TYR A 179 -22.29 12.96 13.18
N GLU A 180 -23.43 13.44 12.64
CA GLU A 180 -24.76 13.03 13.11
C GLU A 180 -25.05 11.54 12.85
N ALA A 181 -24.46 10.99 11.78
CA ALA A 181 -24.55 9.57 11.45
C ALA A 181 -23.38 8.81 12.09
N GLU A 182 -23.68 7.83 12.94
CA GLU A 182 -22.69 7.06 13.72
C GLU A 182 -21.73 6.23 12.85
N ASP A 183 -22.08 5.97 11.58
CA ASP A 183 -21.30 5.22 10.60
C ASP A 183 -20.54 6.12 9.60
N THR A 184 -20.51 7.43 9.86
CA THR A 184 -19.78 8.39 9.03
C THR A 184 -18.51 8.84 9.71
N ASN A 185 -17.37 8.74 9.03
CA ASN A 185 -16.10 9.25 9.51
C ASN A 185 -15.19 9.66 8.35
N PHE A 186 -14.27 10.58 8.62
CA PHE A 186 -13.21 11.00 7.71
C PHE A 186 -12.00 11.42 8.53
N CYS A 187 -10.89 10.70 8.39
CA CYS A 187 -9.62 11.05 9.01
C CYS A 187 -8.55 11.27 7.95
N ILE A 188 -7.72 12.29 8.15
CA ILE A 188 -6.52 12.56 7.35
C ILE A 188 -5.32 12.04 8.13
N ASN A 189 -4.66 11.02 7.59
CA ASN A 189 -3.54 10.34 8.24
C ASN A 189 -2.24 10.67 7.51
N PRO A 190 -1.28 11.36 8.14
CA PRO A 190 0.04 11.61 7.56
C PRO A 190 0.74 10.30 7.21
N ILE A 191 1.32 10.22 6.01
CA ILE A 191 2.17 9.11 5.61
C ILE A 191 3.58 9.34 6.16
N THR A 192 4.13 8.33 6.84
CA THR A 192 5.52 8.34 7.29
C THR A 192 6.41 7.76 6.20
N PHE A 193 7.52 8.43 5.90
CA PHE A 193 8.52 7.99 4.92
C PHE A 193 9.78 7.50 5.63
N GLY A 194 10.32 6.35 5.23
CA GLY A 194 11.58 5.82 5.75
C GLY A 194 12.68 5.64 4.72
#